data_AF-A0A0N4VMH0-F1
#
_entry.id   AF-A0A0N4VMH0-F1
#
_cell.length_a   1.000
_cell.length_b   1.000
_cell.length_c   1.000
_cell.angle_alpha   90.00
_cell.angle_beta   90.00
_cell.angle_gamma   90.00
#
_symmetry.space_group_name_H-M   'P 1'
#
loop_
_entity.id
_entity.type
_entity.pdbx_description
1 polymer ?
#
loop_
_entity_poly.entity_id
_entity_poly.type
_entity_poly.pdbx_seq_one_letter_code
_entity_poly.pdbx_strand_id
1 'polypeptide(L)'
;MCPHINSPLSDSDRINIVNRHNQYRSQIARGKVYSHSGQRAPPGKNVYKLAWDCDLEERAQFDANKCAPFRNDIQNAHFVFHVDRSLATQIPMAIDSWFREFIDVGIADSKNRFTKEVLKSGLAEFSALAWGSSTAVGCGFSECSKREFLAAFLVCHYHEKGNVIDAPIYQVGKPCKKDEECTLFKGSKCSKHEGLCYVSEKKPKRREPLSRYTLQKEKDVILRYDISFQILGTVSVNVTGPEMTGKGEWIPEDFPRKLRDAVVAKEEIGQKRPQDEFGAKAKTSKTKQQQKFQKRYWCWSQLQKKVDQVRRQQANVKSTICNETICS
;
A
#
# COMPACT_ATOMS: atom_id res chain seq x y z
N MET A 1 -5.58 7.53 23.54
CA MET A 1 -4.62 8.19 22.62
C MET A 1 -5.24 8.49 21.25
N CYS A 2 -6.12 7.64 20.70
CA CYS A 2 -6.80 7.90 19.42
C CYS A 2 -8.32 7.62 19.51
N PRO A 3 -9.14 8.56 20.02
CA PRO A 3 -10.55 8.29 20.39
C PRO A 3 -11.52 8.12 19.20
N HIS A 4 -11.11 8.44 17.97
CA HIS A 4 -12.00 8.44 16.80
C HIS A 4 -11.74 7.29 15.82
N ILE A 5 -10.78 6.41 16.11
CA ILE A 5 -10.43 5.31 15.22
C ILE A 5 -11.20 4.07 15.65
N ASN A 6 -11.88 3.44 14.71
CA ASN A 6 -12.46 2.12 14.90
C ASN A 6 -11.36 1.04 14.82
N SER A 7 -10.56 0.94 15.88
CA SER A 7 -9.47 -0.04 16.04
C SER A 7 -9.67 -0.84 17.33
N PRO A 8 -9.35 -2.15 17.34
CA PRO A 8 -9.41 -2.95 18.57
C PRO A 8 -8.23 -2.67 19.52
N LEU A 9 -7.24 -1.87 19.12
CA LEU A 9 -6.07 -1.57 19.96
C LEU A 9 -6.46 -0.66 21.13
N SER A 10 -6.09 -1.08 22.35
CA SER A 10 -6.17 -0.26 23.55
C SER A 10 -5.00 0.73 23.64
N ASP A 11 -5.07 1.72 24.53
CA ASP A 11 -3.93 2.61 24.77
C ASP A 11 -2.72 1.87 25.33
N SER A 12 -2.94 0.80 26.10
CA SER A 12 -1.87 -0.09 26.58
C SER A 12 -1.16 -0.76 25.40
N ASP A 13 -1.91 -1.26 24.41
CA ASP A 13 -1.33 -1.88 23.22
C ASP A 13 -0.48 -0.90 22.42
N ARG A 14 -0.98 0.33 22.21
CA ARG A 14 -0.25 1.41 21.54
C ARG A 14 1.08 1.70 22.24
N ILE A 15 1.04 1.82 23.57
CA ILE A 15 2.23 2.05 24.41
C ILE A 15 3.22 0.88 24.28
N ASN A 16 2.73 -0.36 24.35
CA ASN A 16 3.55 -1.56 24.25
C ASN A 16 4.26 -1.65 22.89
N ILE A 17 3.53 -1.38 21.81
CA ILE A 17 4.11 -1.35 20.45
C ILE A 17 5.23 -0.33 20.38
N VAL A 18 4.98 0.93 20.78
CA VAL A 18 5.98 2.01 20.74
C VAL A 18 7.19 1.69 21.59
N ASN A 19 6.98 1.23 22.81
CA ASN A 19 8.06 0.90 23.73
C ASN A 19 8.94 -0.21 23.18
N ARG A 20 8.33 -1.28 22.64
CA ARG A 20 9.07 -2.42 22.09
C ARG A 20 9.89 -2.04 20.86
N HIS A 21 9.32 -1.26 19.94
CA HIS A 21 10.08 -0.71 18.81
C HIS A 21 11.27 0.14 19.27
N ASN A 22 11.04 1.06 20.22
CA ASN A 22 12.09 1.97 20.69
C ASN A 22 13.17 1.25 21.51
N GLN A 23 12.83 0.18 22.22
CA GLN A 23 13.81 -0.70 22.87
C GLN A 23 14.75 -1.32 21.84
N TYR A 24 14.23 -1.86 20.74
CA TYR A 24 15.05 -2.43 19.66
C TYR A 24 15.87 -1.37 18.94
N ARG A 25 15.27 -0.24 18.56
CA ARG A 25 15.98 0.88 17.94
C ARG A 25 17.11 1.42 18.82
N SER A 26 16.90 1.51 20.13
CA SER A 26 17.93 1.90 21.10
C SER A 26 19.07 0.88 21.17
N GLN A 27 18.78 -0.42 21.14
CA GLN A 27 19.81 -1.46 21.10
C GLN A 27 20.66 -1.37 19.83
N ILE A 28 20.01 -1.16 18.67
CA ILE A 28 20.68 -0.97 17.37
C ILE A 28 21.57 0.28 17.41
N ALA A 29 21.02 1.44 17.79
CA ALA A 29 21.76 2.70 17.82
C ALA A 29 23.03 2.61 18.67
N ARG A 30 22.95 1.91 19.81
CA ARG A 30 24.09 1.68 20.72
C ARG A 30 25.01 0.52 20.30
N GLY A 31 24.72 -0.13 19.17
CA GLY A 31 25.50 -1.26 18.64
C GLY A 31 25.52 -2.45 19.58
N LYS A 32 24.40 -2.79 20.21
CA LYS A 32 24.27 -3.91 21.16
C LYS A 32 23.68 -5.18 20.55
N VAL A 33 23.38 -5.17 19.25
CA VAL A 33 22.68 -6.26 18.55
C VAL A 33 23.68 -7.05 17.73
N TYR A 34 23.61 -8.37 17.84
CA TYR A 34 24.43 -9.33 17.10
C TYR A 34 23.53 -10.39 16.47
N SER A 35 23.86 -10.81 15.25
CA SER A 35 23.24 -11.98 14.61
C SER A 35 23.78 -13.29 15.20
N HIS A 36 23.12 -14.40 14.88
CA HIS A 36 23.59 -15.75 15.21
C HIS A 36 24.96 -16.06 14.59
N SER A 37 25.28 -15.47 13.43
CA SER A 37 26.60 -15.58 12.79
C SER A 37 27.69 -14.71 13.46
N GLY A 38 27.35 -13.99 14.54
CA GLY A 38 28.26 -13.08 15.24
C GLY A 38 28.40 -11.72 14.55
N GLN A 39 27.67 -11.45 13.47
CA GLN A 39 27.69 -10.16 12.81
C GLN A 39 27.03 -9.10 13.72
N ARG A 40 27.78 -8.05 14.04
CA ARG A 40 27.26 -6.93 14.82
C ARG A 40 26.49 -5.96 13.92
N ALA A 41 25.29 -5.57 14.33
CA ALA A 41 24.60 -4.43 13.70
C ALA A 41 25.46 -3.17 13.94
N PRO A 42 25.85 -2.42 12.89
CA PRO A 42 26.67 -1.23 13.08
C PRO A 42 25.93 -0.24 13.98
N PRO A 43 26.60 0.46 14.92
CA PRO A 43 25.94 1.48 15.72
C PRO A 43 25.41 2.60 14.82
N GLY A 44 24.33 3.24 15.26
CA GLY A 44 23.60 4.23 14.47
C GLY A 44 23.67 5.63 15.08
N LYS A 45 23.91 6.64 14.23
CA LYS A 45 23.61 8.04 14.54
C LYS A 45 22.27 8.44 13.90
N ASN A 46 21.65 9.49 14.39
CA ASN A 46 20.37 9.98 13.85
C ASN A 46 19.28 8.90 13.76
N VAL A 47 19.23 7.98 14.74
CA VAL A 47 18.13 7.02 14.86
C VAL A 47 17.04 7.66 15.72
N TYR A 48 15.87 7.88 15.14
CA TYR A 48 14.79 8.61 15.81
C TYR A 48 13.88 7.70 16.64
N LYS A 49 13.44 8.19 17.80
CA LYS A 49 12.43 7.57 18.65
C LYS A 49 11.09 7.69 17.95
N LEU A 50 10.37 6.57 17.88
CA LEU A 50 9.02 6.53 17.33
C LEU A 50 8.02 7.04 18.38
N ALA A 51 7.13 7.92 17.94
CA ALA A 51 5.90 8.26 18.65
C ALA A 51 4.70 7.52 18.03
N TRP A 52 3.62 7.36 18.78
CA TRP A 52 2.37 6.86 18.20
C TRP A 52 1.70 7.94 17.35
N ASP A 53 1.18 7.56 16.18
CA ASP A 53 0.44 8.44 15.28
C ASP A 53 -0.91 7.82 14.89
N CYS A 54 -1.99 8.56 15.19
CA CYS A 54 -3.35 8.11 14.96
C CYS A 54 -3.69 7.99 13.46
N ASP A 55 -3.14 8.85 12.60
CA ASP A 55 -3.46 8.78 11.16
C ASP A 55 -2.77 7.58 10.51
N LEU A 56 -1.59 7.19 11.01
CA LEU A 56 -0.94 5.92 10.65
C LEU A 56 -1.74 4.72 11.16
N GLU A 57 -2.25 4.77 12.39
CA GLU A 57 -3.12 3.72 12.95
C GLU A 57 -4.38 3.53 12.11
N GLU A 58 -5.07 4.60 11.73
CA GLU A 58 -6.29 4.53 10.93
C GLU A 58 -6.02 3.83 9.58
N ARG A 59 -4.93 4.21 8.90
CA ARG A 59 -4.51 3.56 7.64
C ARG A 59 -4.15 2.09 7.85
N ALA A 60 -3.40 1.78 8.91
CA ALA A 60 -2.99 0.42 9.22
C ALA A 60 -4.21 -0.46 9.55
N GLN A 61 -5.18 0.09 10.28
CA GLN A 61 -6.43 -0.59 10.63
C GLN A 61 -7.28 -0.87 9.39
N PHE A 62 -7.38 0.10 8.49
CA PHE A 62 -8.05 -0.11 7.20
C PHE A 62 -7.40 -1.23 6.38
N ASP A 63 -6.08 -1.33 6.38
CA ASP A 63 -5.38 -2.41 5.68
C ASP A 63 -5.52 -3.78 6.38
N ALA A 64 -5.46 -3.81 7.71
CA ALA A 64 -5.67 -5.02 8.50
C ALA A 64 -7.07 -5.61 8.27
N ASN A 65 -8.11 -4.76 8.26
CA ASN A 65 -9.51 -5.17 8.05
C ASN A 65 -9.75 -5.83 6.69
N LYS A 66 -8.88 -5.62 5.70
CA LYS A 66 -9.01 -6.27 4.39
C LYS A 66 -8.58 -7.73 4.42
N CYS A 67 -7.79 -8.15 5.41
CA CYS A 67 -7.29 -9.52 5.53
C CYS A 67 -6.59 -10.01 4.24
N ALA A 68 -5.72 -9.16 3.69
CA ALA A 68 -5.03 -9.37 2.43
C ALA A 68 -3.52 -9.11 2.61
N PRO A 69 -2.74 -10.09 3.10
CA PRO A 69 -1.35 -9.89 3.50
C PRO A 69 -0.38 -9.67 2.33
N PHE A 70 -0.70 -10.14 1.12
CA PHE A 70 0.18 -10.07 -0.05
C PHE A 70 0.09 -8.73 -0.81
N ARG A 71 0.19 -7.62 -0.08
CA ARG A 71 0.05 -6.26 -0.64
C ARG A 71 1.34 -5.45 -0.53
N ASN A 72 1.77 -4.88 -1.66
CA ASN A 72 3.03 -4.13 -1.76
C ASN A 72 3.00 -2.74 -1.08
N ASP A 73 1.83 -2.25 -0.70
CA ASP A 73 1.68 -0.95 -0.05
C ASP A 73 1.71 -1.04 1.48
N ILE A 74 1.77 -2.25 2.05
CA ILE A 74 1.97 -2.49 3.47
C ILE A 74 3.47 -2.42 3.80
N GLN A 75 3.85 -1.69 4.86
CA GLN A 75 5.25 -1.56 5.28
C GLN A 75 5.68 -2.77 6.09
N ASN A 76 5.04 -3.00 7.24
CA ASN A 76 5.22 -4.21 8.04
C ASN A 76 3.91 -4.96 8.20
N ALA A 77 3.97 -6.26 7.97
CA ALA A 77 2.86 -7.19 8.06
C ALA A 77 3.25 -8.37 8.94
N HIS A 78 2.36 -8.78 9.83
CA HIS A 78 2.45 -10.04 10.55
C HIS A 78 1.11 -10.75 10.41
N PHE A 79 1.07 -11.76 9.54
CA PHE A 79 -0.11 -12.53 9.22
C PHE A 79 0.13 -14.00 9.59
N VAL A 80 -0.57 -14.47 10.62
CA VAL A 80 -0.36 -15.83 11.13
C VAL A 80 -1.66 -16.59 11.26
N PHE A 81 -1.63 -17.84 10.83
CA PHE A 81 -2.63 -18.83 11.19
C PHE A 81 -2.25 -19.40 12.55
N HIS A 82 -3.00 -19.04 13.59
CA HIS A 82 -2.67 -19.44 14.96
C HIS A 82 -3.94 -19.69 15.76
N VAL A 83 -3.85 -20.59 16.74
CA VAL A 83 -4.99 -20.91 17.63
C VAL A 83 -5.31 -19.71 18.52
N ASP A 84 -4.30 -19.21 19.24
CA ASP A 84 -4.39 -17.94 19.97
C ASP A 84 -4.13 -16.78 19.01
N ARG A 85 -5.14 -15.91 18.84
CA ARG A 85 -5.11 -14.72 17.98
C ARG A 85 -5.31 -13.44 18.78
N SER A 86 -5.16 -13.49 20.09
CA SER A 86 -5.32 -12.32 20.95
C SER A 86 -4.24 -11.26 20.67
N LEU A 87 -4.62 -9.99 20.83
CA LEU A 87 -3.69 -8.86 20.72
C LEU A 87 -2.48 -9.00 21.64
N ALA A 88 -2.72 -9.45 22.89
CA ALA A 88 -1.70 -9.62 23.91
C ALA A 88 -0.58 -10.58 23.48
N THR A 89 -0.93 -11.63 22.73
CA THR A 89 0.02 -12.60 22.21
C THR A 89 0.63 -12.12 20.88
N GLN A 90 -0.20 -11.63 19.97
CA GLN A 90 0.22 -11.41 18.58
C GLN A 90 1.05 -10.13 18.39
N ILE A 91 0.82 -9.09 19.20
CA ILE A 91 1.64 -7.86 19.16
C ILE A 91 3.13 -8.14 19.44
N PRO A 92 3.52 -8.73 20.59
CA PRO A 92 4.93 -8.98 20.87
C PRO A 92 5.53 -9.97 19.87
N MET A 93 4.80 -11.04 19.50
CA MET A 93 5.27 -12.01 18.51
C MET A 93 5.59 -11.36 17.16
N ALA A 94 4.73 -10.46 16.67
CA ALA A 94 4.94 -9.76 15.42
C ALA A 94 6.23 -8.93 15.44
N ILE A 95 6.35 -8.02 16.42
CA ILE A 95 7.49 -7.11 16.52
C ILE A 95 8.79 -7.87 16.73
N ASP A 96 8.75 -8.97 17.49
CA ASP A 96 9.91 -9.83 17.74
C ASP A 96 10.33 -10.58 16.50
N SER A 97 9.37 -11.07 15.72
CA SER A 97 9.65 -11.75 14.45
C SER A 97 10.33 -10.80 13.47
N TRP A 98 9.82 -9.57 13.32
CA TRP A 98 10.43 -8.55 12.46
C TRP A 98 11.84 -8.20 12.91
N PHE A 99 12.06 -8.03 14.22
CA PHE A 99 13.41 -7.76 14.72
C PHE A 99 14.36 -8.97 14.54
N ARG A 100 13.85 -10.20 14.68
CA ARG A 100 14.61 -11.44 14.58
C ARG A 100 15.17 -11.69 13.18
N GLU A 101 14.59 -11.11 12.12
CA GLU A 101 15.16 -11.20 10.76
C GLU A 101 16.64 -10.80 10.72
N PHE A 102 17.03 -9.72 11.41
CA PHE A 102 18.44 -9.36 11.55
C PHE A 102 19.25 -10.41 12.32
N ILE A 103 18.67 -10.97 13.37
CA ILE A 103 19.34 -11.94 14.22
C ILE A 103 19.66 -13.20 13.42
N ASP A 104 18.74 -13.64 12.57
CA ASP A 104 18.88 -14.85 11.77
C ASP A 104 19.76 -14.63 10.53
N VAL A 105 19.63 -13.48 9.86
CA VAL A 105 20.23 -13.24 8.54
C VAL A 105 21.47 -12.33 8.59
N GLY A 106 21.50 -11.36 9.50
CA GLY A 106 22.45 -10.24 9.45
C GLY A 106 22.12 -9.24 8.33
N ILE A 107 23.05 -8.34 7.97
CA ILE A 107 22.92 -7.40 6.85
C ILE A 107 24.12 -7.57 5.93
N ALA A 108 23.87 -7.99 4.69
CA ALA A 108 24.94 -8.27 3.72
C ALA A 108 25.70 -7.00 3.29
N ASP A 109 25.04 -5.84 3.26
CA ASP A 109 25.67 -4.58 2.87
C ASP A 109 26.46 -3.95 4.04
N SER A 110 27.78 -3.85 3.88
CA SER A 110 28.68 -3.29 4.90
C SER A 110 28.46 -1.80 5.20
N LYS A 111 27.71 -1.09 4.33
CA LYS A 111 27.32 0.32 4.51
C LYS A 111 25.92 0.46 5.10
N ASN A 112 25.31 -0.64 5.54
CA ASN A 112 23.99 -0.68 6.16
C ASN A 112 22.87 -0.15 5.24
N ARG A 113 22.96 -0.40 3.92
CA ARG A 113 21.93 -0.02 2.95
C ARG A 113 20.91 -1.10 2.74
N PHE A 114 19.69 -0.69 2.45
CA PHE A 114 18.62 -1.59 2.02
C PHE A 114 18.74 -1.87 0.52
N THR A 115 19.66 -2.76 0.12
CA THR A 115 19.85 -3.13 -1.28
C THR A 115 18.81 -4.17 -1.74
N LYS A 116 18.80 -4.49 -3.04
CA LYS A 116 17.94 -5.59 -3.56
C LYS A 116 18.30 -6.94 -2.96
N GLU A 117 19.57 -7.17 -2.64
CA GLU A 117 20.07 -8.38 -1.99
C GLU A 117 19.55 -8.47 -0.55
N VAL A 118 19.58 -7.36 0.18
CA VAL A 118 19.01 -7.23 1.54
C VAL A 118 17.49 -7.46 1.54
N LEU A 119 16.78 -6.94 0.54
CA LEU A 119 15.35 -7.23 0.37
C LEU A 119 15.11 -8.73 0.12
N LYS A 120 15.88 -9.34 -0.79
CA LYS A 120 15.77 -10.77 -1.13
C LYS A 120 16.12 -11.69 0.03
N SER A 121 16.92 -11.24 0.98
CA SER A 121 17.26 -12.01 2.17
C SER A 121 16.22 -11.93 3.29
N GLY A 122 15.08 -11.25 3.07
CA GLY A 122 13.97 -11.23 4.02
C GLY A 122 14.18 -10.29 5.21
N LEU A 123 14.79 -9.12 4.99
CA LEU A 123 15.02 -8.10 6.04
C LEU A 123 14.08 -6.89 5.92
N ALA A 124 12.99 -7.02 5.17
CA ALA A 124 12.13 -5.86 4.87
C ALA A 124 11.47 -5.33 6.16
N GLU A 125 10.99 -6.20 7.03
CA GLU A 125 10.30 -5.78 8.24
C GLU A 125 11.27 -5.29 9.32
N PHE A 126 12.44 -5.94 9.46
CA PHE A 126 13.53 -5.43 10.29
C PHE A 126 13.95 -4.03 9.86
N SER A 127 14.20 -3.82 8.56
CA SER A 127 14.71 -2.55 8.05
C SER A 127 13.70 -1.41 8.21
N ALA A 128 12.40 -1.67 8.04
CA ALA A 128 11.35 -0.70 8.35
C ALA A 128 11.30 -0.36 9.85
N LEU A 129 11.38 -1.36 10.73
CA LEU A 129 11.44 -1.16 12.19
C LEU A 129 12.68 -0.35 12.60
N ALA A 130 13.83 -0.62 11.97
CA ALA A 130 15.12 0.00 12.24
C ALA A 130 15.34 1.33 11.51
N TRP A 131 14.40 1.75 10.64
CA TRP A 131 14.60 2.87 9.73
C TRP A 131 14.89 4.18 10.46
N GLY A 132 16.10 4.71 10.30
CA GLY A 132 16.65 5.74 11.20
C GLY A 132 15.85 7.04 11.20
N SER A 133 15.37 7.47 10.03
CA SER A 133 14.62 8.73 9.87
C SER A 133 13.16 8.64 10.27
N SER A 134 12.62 7.44 10.50
CA SER A 134 11.21 7.32 10.89
C SER A 134 10.99 7.82 12.30
N THR A 135 9.96 8.67 12.47
CA THR A 135 9.67 9.36 13.73
C THR A 135 8.35 8.94 14.38
N ALA A 136 7.53 8.18 13.66
CA ALA A 136 6.25 7.73 14.18
C ALA A 136 5.84 6.37 13.62
N VAL A 137 4.99 5.68 14.37
CA VAL A 137 4.39 4.40 14.01
C VAL A 137 2.90 4.42 14.36
N GLY A 138 2.09 3.79 13.54
CA GLY A 138 0.72 3.43 13.87
C GLY A 138 0.40 2.06 13.29
N CYS A 139 -0.28 1.25 14.07
CA CYS A 139 -0.58 -0.14 13.70
C CYS A 139 -2.07 -0.41 13.75
N GLY A 140 -2.52 -1.43 13.05
CA GLY A 140 -3.89 -1.89 13.04
C GLY A 140 -3.94 -3.41 13.11
N PHE A 141 -5.02 -3.93 13.67
CA PHE A 141 -5.15 -5.35 13.92
C PHE A 141 -6.51 -5.87 13.50
N SER A 142 -6.55 -7.05 12.89
CA SER A 142 -7.79 -7.73 12.55
C SER A 142 -7.67 -9.24 12.77
N GLU A 143 -8.72 -9.82 13.34
CA GLU A 143 -8.92 -11.27 13.29
C GLU A 143 -9.64 -11.63 11.98
N CYS A 144 -8.91 -12.30 11.09
CA CYS A 144 -9.38 -12.67 9.77
C CYS A 144 -10.07 -14.03 9.81
N SER A 145 -11.31 -14.10 9.32
CA SER A 145 -12.18 -15.28 9.42
C SER A 145 -12.78 -15.76 8.08
N LYS A 146 -12.16 -15.44 6.93
CA LYS A 146 -12.71 -15.81 5.62
C LYS A 146 -12.29 -17.23 5.19
N ARG A 147 -13.28 -18.02 4.76
CA ARG A 147 -13.12 -19.31 4.04
C ARG A 147 -12.22 -20.32 4.78
N GLU A 148 -12.64 -20.70 5.99
CA GLU A 148 -12.01 -21.74 6.84
C GLU A 148 -10.67 -21.38 7.47
N PHE A 149 -10.13 -20.19 7.19
CA PHE A 149 -8.92 -19.73 7.84
C PHE A 149 -9.20 -18.71 8.94
N LEU A 150 -8.74 -19.04 10.14
CA LEU A 150 -8.68 -18.17 11.30
C LEU A 150 -7.25 -17.65 11.43
N ALA A 151 -7.06 -16.36 11.19
CA ALA A 151 -5.74 -15.71 11.24
C ALA A 151 -5.77 -14.43 12.07
N ALA A 152 -4.64 -14.11 12.68
CA ALA A 152 -4.38 -12.79 13.23
C ALA A 152 -3.59 -11.98 12.20
N PHE A 153 -3.97 -10.73 11.99
CA PHE A 153 -3.26 -9.84 11.08
C PHE A 153 -2.94 -8.51 11.76
N LEU A 154 -1.65 -8.30 12.07
CA LEU A 154 -1.12 -7.02 12.52
C LEU A 154 -0.43 -6.32 11.36
N VAL A 155 -0.77 -5.07 11.13
CA VAL A 155 -0.14 -4.19 10.14
C VAL A 155 0.43 -2.99 10.87
N CYS A 156 1.66 -2.60 10.58
CA CYS A 156 2.26 -1.36 11.07
C CYS A 156 2.75 -0.50 9.90
N HIS A 157 2.46 0.80 9.99
CA HIS A 157 2.95 1.82 9.08
C HIS A 157 3.81 2.83 9.84
N TYR A 158 4.85 3.35 9.18
CA TYR A 158 5.79 4.31 9.75
C TYR A 158 5.72 5.66 9.01
N HIS A 159 5.99 6.74 9.75
CA HIS A 159 6.21 8.09 9.20
C HIS A 159 7.64 8.19 8.67
N GLU A 160 7.81 8.77 7.47
CA GLU A 160 8.90 8.43 6.54
C GLU A 160 8.88 6.93 6.22
N LYS A 161 8.41 6.58 5.02
CA LYS A 161 8.38 5.18 4.58
C LYS A 161 9.82 4.68 4.42
N GLY A 162 10.14 3.60 5.12
CA GLY A 162 11.44 2.95 5.01
C GLY A 162 11.60 2.13 3.73
N ASN A 163 12.59 1.25 3.73
CA ASN A 163 12.83 0.24 2.69
C ASN A 163 13.05 0.86 1.29
N VAL A 164 13.59 2.08 1.27
CA VAL A 164 14.01 2.74 0.03
C VAL A 164 15.27 2.05 -0.46
N ILE A 165 15.20 1.47 -1.66
CA ILE A 165 16.30 0.73 -2.25
C ILE A 165 17.56 1.62 -2.33
N ASP A 166 18.69 1.05 -1.92
CA ASP A 166 20.03 1.65 -1.86
C ASP A 166 20.21 2.80 -0.86
N ALA A 167 19.15 3.21 -0.15
CA ALA A 167 19.26 4.12 0.97
C ALA A 167 19.75 3.39 2.25
N PRO A 168 20.47 4.08 3.15
CA PRO A 168 20.87 3.50 4.43
C PRO A 168 19.63 3.21 5.28
N ILE A 169 19.55 2.01 5.88
CA ILE A 169 18.51 1.67 6.87
C ILE A 169 18.58 2.68 8.01
N TYR A 170 19.79 2.96 8.48
CA TYR A 170 20.10 4.11 9.32
C TYR A 170 21.55 4.54 9.09
N GLN A 171 21.87 5.77 9.46
CA GLN A 171 23.23 6.28 9.32
C GLN A 171 24.17 5.60 10.31
N VAL A 172 25.21 4.92 9.82
CA VAL A 172 26.25 4.34 10.67
C VAL A 172 26.98 5.46 11.41
N GLY A 173 27.14 5.30 12.73
CA GLY A 173 27.77 6.29 13.58
C GLY A 173 27.58 6.01 15.06
N LYS A 174 28.09 6.91 15.91
CA LYS A 174 27.86 6.83 17.36
C LYS A 174 26.42 7.27 17.69
N PRO A 175 25.76 6.64 18.67
CA PRO A 175 24.47 7.13 19.16
C PRO A 175 24.61 8.55 19.70
N CYS A 176 23.53 9.32 19.65
CA CYS A 176 23.54 10.69 20.16
C CYS A 176 23.83 10.70 21.67
N LYS A 177 24.54 11.73 22.11
CA LYS A 177 24.82 12.10 23.50
C LYS A 177 24.42 13.54 23.79
N LYS A 178 24.31 14.38 22.76
CA LYS A 178 23.88 15.77 22.84
C LYS A 178 22.84 16.08 21.77
N ASP A 179 22.06 17.13 21.99
CA ASP A 179 20.94 17.50 21.11
C ASP A 179 21.44 17.90 19.71
N GLU A 180 22.63 18.51 19.61
CA GLU A 180 23.22 18.98 18.35
C GLU A 180 23.63 17.84 17.41
N GLU A 181 23.75 16.61 17.93
CA GLU A 181 24.07 15.41 17.14
C GLU A 181 22.83 14.84 16.42
N CYS A 182 21.64 15.35 16.74
CA CYS A 182 20.38 14.98 16.12
C CYS A 182 20.02 15.96 15.00
N THR A 183 20.50 15.67 13.79
CA THR A 183 20.56 16.67 12.71
C THR A 183 19.52 16.51 11.60
N LEU A 184 18.75 15.41 11.56
CA LEU A 184 17.82 15.16 10.46
C LEU A 184 16.60 16.09 10.48
N PHE A 185 16.09 16.42 11.66
CA PHE A 185 14.97 17.33 11.83
C PHE A 185 15.35 18.50 12.73
N LYS A 186 15.05 19.73 12.28
CA LYS A 186 15.34 20.94 13.06
C LYS A 186 14.65 20.88 14.43
N GLY A 187 15.35 21.30 15.48
CA GLY A 187 14.82 21.29 16.86
C GLY A 187 14.73 19.88 17.46
N SER A 188 15.41 18.89 16.90
CA SER A 188 15.52 17.57 17.52
C SER A 188 16.36 17.63 18.79
N LYS A 189 16.08 16.70 19.71
CA LYS A 189 16.82 16.49 20.94
C LYS A 189 17.29 15.05 21.04
N CYS A 190 18.20 14.79 21.96
CA CYS A 190 18.74 13.46 22.21
C CYS A 190 18.23 12.88 23.53
N SER A 191 17.65 11.68 23.46
CA SER A 191 17.42 10.82 24.61
C SER A 191 18.74 10.11 24.95
N LYS A 192 19.56 10.73 25.79
CA LYS A 192 20.94 10.27 26.07
C LYS A 192 21.04 8.82 26.56
N HIS A 193 20.10 8.39 27.40
CA HIS A 193 20.09 7.03 27.95
C HIS A 193 19.73 5.97 26.90
N GLU A 194 18.87 6.34 25.94
CA GLU A 194 18.44 5.44 24.85
C GLU A 194 19.39 5.52 23.65
N GLY A 195 20.12 6.62 23.48
CA GLY A 195 20.93 6.89 22.29
C GLY A 195 20.07 7.22 21.06
N LEU A 196 18.85 7.72 21.27
CA LEU A 196 17.87 8.01 20.22
C LEU A 196 17.56 9.49 20.12
N CYS A 197 17.43 9.99 18.90
CA CYS A 197 16.95 11.35 18.63
C CYS A 197 15.43 11.43 18.73
N TYR A 198 14.86 12.57 19.07
CA TYR A 198 13.40 12.77 19.02
C TYR A 198 13.08 14.21 18.65
N VAL A 199 11.97 14.40 17.94
CA VAL A 199 11.51 15.75 17.56
C VAL A 199 10.85 16.39 18.77
N SER A 200 11.35 17.55 19.21
CA SER A 200 10.84 18.22 20.41
C SER A 200 9.58 19.06 20.15
N GLU A 201 9.34 19.45 18.88
CA GLU A 201 8.16 20.20 18.48
C GLU A 201 7.02 19.26 18.09
N LYS A 202 5.92 19.32 18.83
CA LYS A 202 4.63 18.87 18.31
C LYS A 202 4.28 19.82 17.16
N LYS A 203 4.46 19.41 15.91
CA LYS A 203 3.78 20.11 14.81
C LYS A 203 2.30 20.23 15.21
N PRO A 204 1.68 21.43 15.16
CA PRO A 204 0.25 21.53 15.42
C PRO A 204 -0.44 20.52 14.51
N LYS A 205 -1.31 19.67 15.07
CA LYS A 205 -2.11 18.71 14.30
C LYS A 205 -2.66 19.47 13.11
N ARG A 206 -2.17 19.17 11.91
CA ARG A 206 -2.75 19.71 10.70
C ARG A 206 -4.14 19.09 10.65
N ARG A 207 -5.17 19.82 11.11
CA ARG A 207 -6.56 19.48 10.80
C ARG A 207 -6.75 19.77 9.31
N GLU A 208 -6.07 19.02 8.44
CA GLU A 208 -6.51 18.93 7.07
C GLU A 208 -7.70 17.99 7.09
N PRO A 209 -8.92 18.46 6.78
CA PRO A 209 -10.05 17.56 6.71
C PRO A 209 -9.75 16.48 5.66
N LEU A 210 -9.80 15.22 6.10
CA LEU A 210 -9.72 14.01 5.28
C LEU A 210 -10.73 13.96 4.11
N SER A 211 -11.58 14.98 3.95
CA SER A 211 -12.53 15.09 2.85
C SER A 211 -11.87 15.35 1.49
N ARG A 212 -10.78 16.13 1.42
CA ARG A 212 -10.20 16.53 0.12
C ARG A 212 -9.36 15.44 -0.54
N TYR A 213 -8.63 14.64 0.25
CA TYR A 213 -7.78 13.56 -0.28
C TYR A 213 -8.59 12.32 -0.71
N THR A 214 -9.69 12.04 -0.02
CA THR A 214 -10.59 10.93 -0.36
C THR A 214 -11.39 11.23 -1.63
N LEU A 215 -11.87 12.46 -1.80
CA LEU A 215 -12.54 12.92 -3.03
C LEU A 215 -11.59 12.96 -4.25
N GLN A 216 -10.32 13.33 -4.06
CA GLN A 216 -9.35 13.35 -5.17
C GLN A 216 -8.99 11.93 -5.62
N LYS A 217 -8.75 10.99 -4.69
CA LYS A 217 -8.49 9.58 -5.04
C LYS A 217 -9.71 8.90 -5.64
N GLU A 218 -10.94 9.19 -5.19
CA GLU A 218 -12.15 8.67 -5.82
C GLU A 218 -12.34 9.25 -7.24
N LYS A 219 -12.07 10.55 -7.44
CA LYS A 219 -12.10 11.16 -8.77
C LYS A 219 -11.02 10.59 -9.72
N ASP A 220 -9.81 10.34 -9.22
CA ASP A 220 -8.72 9.76 -10.03
C ASP A 220 -8.96 8.28 -10.36
N VAL A 221 -9.66 7.53 -9.49
CA VAL A 221 -10.10 6.16 -9.77
C VAL A 221 -11.27 6.15 -10.76
N ILE A 222 -12.21 7.10 -10.68
CA ILE A 222 -13.32 7.23 -11.65
C ILE A 222 -12.80 7.67 -13.03
N LEU A 223 -11.90 8.66 -13.10
CA LEU A 223 -11.31 9.14 -14.35
C LEU A 223 -10.47 8.08 -15.07
N ARG A 224 -9.78 7.18 -14.34
CA ARG A 224 -9.01 6.08 -14.94
C ARG A 224 -9.89 4.97 -15.53
N TYR A 225 -11.14 4.83 -15.08
CA TYR A 225 -12.10 3.88 -15.66
C TYR A 225 -12.94 4.47 -16.79
N ASP A 226 -13.18 5.79 -16.81
CA ASP A 226 -13.92 6.46 -17.90
C ASP A 226 -13.08 6.67 -19.19
N ILE A 227 -11.76 6.80 -19.09
CA ILE A 227 -10.88 6.98 -20.27
C ILE A 227 -10.77 5.68 -21.11
N SER A 228 -11.12 4.51 -20.56
CA SER A 228 -11.05 3.23 -21.30
C SER A 228 -12.35 2.83 -22.02
N PHE A 229 -13.40 3.67 -22.03
CA PHE A 229 -14.68 3.33 -22.67
C PHE A 229 -15.23 4.38 -23.66
N GLN A 230 -14.49 5.46 -23.97
CA GLN A 230 -14.93 6.46 -24.94
C GLN A 230 -14.37 6.29 -26.38
N ILE A 231 -13.70 5.18 -26.71
CA ILE A 231 -13.16 4.96 -28.08
C ILE A 231 -13.94 3.90 -28.90
N LEU A 232 -14.96 3.23 -28.35
CA LEU A 232 -15.75 2.25 -29.12
C LEU A 232 -17.24 2.40 -28.84
N GLY A 233 -17.85 3.43 -29.43
CA GLY A 233 -19.29 3.63 -29.47
C GLY A 233 -19.64 4.48 -30.68
N THR A 234 -20.00 3.79 -31.76
CA THR A 234 -20.50 4.35 -33.02
C THR A 234 -21.57 5.41 -32.79
N VAL A 235 -21.26 6.68 -33.08
CA VAL A 235 -22.29 7.68 -33.39
C VAL A 235 -22.33 7.80 -34.90
N SER A 236 -23.37 7.21 -35.50
CA SER A 236 -23.79 7.52 -36.85
C SER A 236 -24.32 8.95 -36.87
N VAL A 237 -23.51 9.88 -37.37
CA VAL A 237 -23.95 11.23 -37.73
C VAL A 237 -23.98 11.29 -39.26
N ASN A 238 -25.17 11.44 -39.83
CA ASN A 238 -25.31 11.79 -41.24
C ASN A 238 -24.82 13.23 -41.40
N VAL A 239 -23.78 13.43 -42.21
CA VAL A 239 -23.31 14.75 -42.64
C VAL A 239 -23.43 14.83 -44.16
N THR A 240 -24.24 15.77 -44.64
CA THR A 240 -24.33 16.14 -46.05
C THR A 240 -23.31 17.25 -46.39
N GLY A 241 -22.33 16.93 -47.25
CA GLY A 241 -21.56 17.83 -48.13
C GLY A 241 -20.48 18.76 -47.52
N PRO A 242 -19.61 19.38 -48.35
CA PRO A 242 -18.65 18.76 -49.27
C PRO A 242 -17.19 19.22 -49.01
N GLU A 243 -16.24 18.39 -49.46
CA GLU A 243 -14.84 18.71 -49.81
C GLU A 243 -13.93 19.41 -48.78
N MET A 244 -12.87 18.72 -48.32
CA MET A 244 -11.47 19.06 -48.66
C MET A 244 -10.51 17.95 -48.21
N THR A 245 -9.53 17.74 -49.08
CA THR A 245 -8.51 16.70 -49.17
C THR A 245 -7.31 16.92 -48.25
N GLY A 246 -6.72 15.85 -47.70
CA GLY A 246 -5.36 15.88 -47.17
C GLY A 246 -4.99 14.71 -46.24
N LYS A 247 -4.22 13.74 -46.75
CA LYS A 247 -3.60 12.65 -45.97
C LYS A 247 -2.34 13.17 -45.25
N GLY A 248 -2.24 12.93 -43.94
CA GLY A 248 -1.05 13.21 -43.14
C GLY A 248 -1.14 12.55 -41.77
N GLU A 249 -0.45 11.42 -41.62
CA GLU A 249 -0.28 10.65 -40.39
C GLU A 249 0.78 11.33 -39.50
N TRP A 250 0.48 11.56 -38.22
CA TRP A 250 1.47 11.90 -37.19
C TRP A 250 1.45 10.80 -36.12
N ILE A 251 2.50 9.97 -36.09
CA ILE A 251 2.73 8.97 -35.03
C ILE A 251 3.95 9.44 -34.21
N PRO A 252 3.78 9.79 -32.92
CA PRO A 252 4.91 10.11 -32.05
C PRO A 252 5.83 8.90 -31.81
N GLU A 253 7.15 9.14 -31.78
CA GLU A 253 8.20 8.11 -31.75
C GLU A 253 8.22 7.24 -30.47
N ASP A 254 7.48 7.59 -29.42
CA ASP A 254 7.47 6.87 -28.13
C ASP A 254 6.36 5.81 -27.97
N PHE A 255 5.85 5.26 -29.07
CA PHE A 255 4.85 4.19 -29.00
C PHE A 255 5.50 2.81 -28.72
N PRO A 256 5.08 2.07 -27.68
CA PRO A 256 5.70 0.81 -27.29
C PRO A 256 5.64 -0.25 -28.41
N ARG A 257 6.81 -0.78 -28.80
CA ARG A 257 7.01 -1.69 -29.94
C ARG A 257 6.07 -2.93 -29.94
N LYS A 258 5.66 -3.42 -28.76
CA LYS A 258 4.73 -4.57 -28.61
C LYS A 258 3.26 -4.29 -29.00
N LEU A 259 2.88 -3.03 -29.15
CA LEU A 259 1.54 -2.65 -29.67
C LEU A 259 1.56 -2.36 -31.17
N ARG A 260 2.75 -2.13 -31.76
CA ARG A 260 2.92 -1.94 -33.20
C ARG A 260 2.61 -3.25 -33.96
N ASP A 261 3.07 -4.38 -33.43
CA ASP A 261 2.86 -5.72 -34.01
C ASP A 261 1.38 -6.19 -33.90
N ALA A 262 0.63 -5.66 -32.93
CA ALA A 262 -0.79 -5.98 -32.75
C ALA A 262 -1.72 -5.20 -33.71
N VAL A 263 -1.24 -4.07 -34.26
CA VAL A 263 -1.99 -3.27 -35.23
C VAL A 263 -1.77 -3.79 -36.66
N VAL A 264 -0.56 -4.26 -36.99
CA VAL A 264 -0.26 -4.85 -38.31
C VAL A 264 -0.96 -6.20 -38.52
N ALA A 265 -1.19 -6.98 -37.45
CA ALA A 265 -1.84 -8.29 -37.55
C ALA A 265 -3.37 -8.24 -37.84
N LYS A 266 -3.97 -7.05 -37.97
CA LYS A 266 -5.43 -6.90 -38.15
C LYS A 266 -5.88 -6.72 -39.59
N GLU A 267 -4.97 -6.52 -40.55
CA GLU A 267 -5.33 -6.28 -41.96
C GLU A 267 -5.22 -7.52 -42.88
N GLU A 268 -4.75 -8.69 -42.39
CA GLU A 268 -4.62 -9.88 -43.25
C GLU A 268 -5.73 -10.95 -43.10
N ILE A 269 -6.73 -10.77 -42.23
CA ILE A 269 -7.85 -11.75 -42.08
C ILE A 269 -9.17 -11.17 -42.61
N GLY A 270 -9.08 -10.48 -43.76
CA GLY A 270 -10.17 -9.70 -44.30
C GLY A 270 -10.43 -9.88 -45.78
N GLN A 271 -9.93 -10.91 -46.47
CA GLN A 271 -10.32 -11.17 -47.86
C GLN A 271 -9.98 -12.61 -48.30
N LYS A 272 -11.01 -13.47 -48.40
CA LYS A 272 -11.26 -14.45 -49.49
C LYS A 272 -12.45 -15.35 -49.13
N ARG A 273 -13.50 -15.31 -49.96
CA ARG A 273 -14.44 -16.42 -50.21
C ARG A 273 -13.88 -17.25 -51.36
N PRO A 274 -13.91 -18.60 -51.30
CA PRO A 274 -14.87 -19.39 -52.12
C PRO A 274 -15.42 -20.64 -51.35
N GLN A 275 -16.73 -20.91 -51.46
CA GLN A 275 -17.40 -22.03 -52.20
C GLN A 275 -17.16 -23.46 -51.69
N ASP A 276 -18.30 -24.09 -51.34
CA ASP A 276 -18.73 -25.49 -51.42
C ASP A 276 -17.71 -26.62 -51.20
N GLU A 277 -17.90 -27.42 -50.12
CA GLU A 277 -18.06 -28.88 -50.17
C GLU A 277 -18.10 -29.54 -48.76
N PHE A 278 -18.99 -30.53 -48.61
CA PHE A 278 -19.03 -31.62 -47.62
C PHE A 278 -19.07 -31.32 -46.09
N GLY A 279 -20.25 -31.53 -45.52
CA GLY A 279 -20.46 -32.70 -44.63
C GLY A 279 -19.91 -32.67 -43.19
N ALA A 280 -20.81 -32.38 -42.26
CA ALA A 280 -20.97 -33.03 -40.96
C ALA A 280 -19.92 -32.85 -39.82
N LYS A 281 -20.48 -32.50 -38.64
CA LYS A 281 -19.97 -32.65 -37.26
C LYS A 281 -18.89 -31.67 -36.78
N ALA A 282 -19.35 -30.64 -36.06
CA ALA A 282 -18.62 -30.10 -34.91
C ALA A 282 -19.61 -29.52 -33.86
N LYS A 283 -20.06 -30.37 -32.94
CA LYS A 283 -20.41 -29.91 -31.58
C LYS A 283 -19.08 -29.51 -30.93
N THR A 284 -18.83 -28.23 -30.71
CA THR A 284 -17.64 -27.78 -29.97
C THR A 284 -18.01 -27.06 -28.68
N SER A 285 -17.34 -27.51 -27.63
CA SER A 285 -17.35 -26.99 -26.28
C SER A 285 -16.98 -25.51 -26.24
N LYS A 286 -17.71 -24.73 -25.43
CA LYS A 286 -17.28 -23.37 -25.09
C LYS A 286 -15.93 -23.45 -24.41
N THR A 287 -14.91 -22.81 -24.98
CA THR A 287 -13.55 -22.81 -24.41
C THR A 287 -13.56 -22.16 -23.03
N LYS A 288 -12.67 -22.62 -22.12
CA LYS A 288 -12.54 -22.08 -20.76
C LYS A 288 -12.41 -20.54 -20.71
N GLN A 289 -11.88 -19.94 -21.79
CA GLN A 289 -11.73 -18.50 -21.95
C GLN A 289 -13.07 -17.77 -22.16
N GLN A 290 -13.98 -18.33 -22.96
CA GLN A 290 -15.34 -17.79 -23.15
C GLN A 290 -16.16 -17.88 -21.86
N GLN A 291 -16.05 -18.98 -21.11
CA GLN A 291 -16.72 -19.12 -19.81
C GLN A 291 -16.17 -18.11 -18.78
N LYS A 292 -14.85 -17.87 -18.78
CA LYS A 292 -14.20 -16.85 -17.92
C LYS A 292 -14.64 -15.43 -18.28
N PHE A 293 -14.85 -15.14 -19.56
CA PHE A 293 -15.37 -13.86 -20.04
C PHE A 293 -16.84 -13.66 -19.62
N GLN A 294 -17.71 -14.66 -19.82
CA GLN A 294 -19.11 -14.59 -19.41
C GLN A 294 -19.26 -14.39 -17.89
N LYS A 295 -18.42 -15.06 -17.09
CA LYS A 295 -18.41 -14.90 -15.62
C LYS A 295 -17.95 -13.50 -15.19
N ARG A 296 -16.94 -12.93 -15.88
CA ARG A 296 -16.49 -11.54 -15.64
C ARG A 296 -17.56 -10.51 -16.01
N TYR A 297 -18.22 -10.69 -17.14
CA TYR A 297 -19.28 -9.79 -17.60
C TYR A 297 -20.48 -9.79 -16.65
N TRP A 298 -20.88 -10.97 -16.16
CA TRP A 298 -21.95 -11.09 -15.18
C TRP A 298 -21.59 -10.41 -13.85
N CYS A 299 -20.37 -10.62 -13.34
CA CYS A 299 -19.90 -9.93 -12.12
C CYS A 299 -19.88 -8.41 -12.26
N TRP A 300 -19.46 -7.91 -13.42
CA TRP A 300 -19.45 -6.47 -13.72
C TRP A 300 -20.87 -5.88 -13.75
N SER A 301 -21.84 -6.58 -14.36
CA SER A 301 -23.25 -6.16 -14.38
C SER A 301 -23.85 -6.06 -12.98
N GLN A 302 -23.52 -6.99 -12.08
CA GLN A 302 -23.98 -6.93 -10.68
C GLN A 302 -23.32 -5.80 -9.90
N LEU A 303 -22.06 -5.48 -10.21
CA LEU A 303 -21.35 -4.36 -9.58
C LEU A 303 -21.96 -3.02 -10.01
N GLN A 304 -22.28 -2.85 -11.30
CA GLN A 304 -22.94 -1.63 -11.80
C GLN A 304 -24.31 -1.42 -11.16
N LYS A 305 -25.13 -2.47 -11.03
CA LYS A 305 -26.41 -2.38 -10.32
C LYS A 305 -26.26 -1.89 -8.88
N LYS A 306 -25.21 -2.33 -8.17
CA LYS A 306 -24.91 -1.86 -6.80
C LYS A 306 -24.41 -0.43 -6.77
N VAL A 307 -23.58 -0.02 -7.72
CA VAL A 307 -23.11 1.38 -7.85
C VAL A 307 -24.31 2.30 -8.11
N ASP A 308 -25.23 1.91 -8.99
CA ASP A 308 -26.44 2.69 -9.28
C ASP A 308 -27.41 2.73 -8.10
N GLN A 309 -27.45 1.67 -7.28
CA GLN A 309 -28.23 1.65 -6.04
C GLN A 309 -27.63 2.62 -5.01
N VAL A 310 -26.31 2.63 -4.83
CA VAL A 310 -25.62 3.56 -3.93
C VAL A 310 -25.74 5.00 -4.41
N ARG A 311 -25.63 5.26 -5.72
CA ARG A 311 -25.86 6.59 -6.31
C ARG A 311 -27.28 7.09 -6.07
N ARG A 312 -28.29 6.21 -6.19
CA ARG A 312 -29.69 6.54 -5.87
C ARG A 312 -29.89 6.82 -4.37
N GLN A 313 -29.25 6.05 -3.50
CA GLN A 313 -29.29 6.30 -2.05
C GLN A 313 -28.61 7.64 -1.68
N GLN A 314 -27.46 7.96 -2.29
CA GLN A 314 -26.78 9.24 -2.08
C GLN A 314 -27.54 10.44 -2.66
N ALA A 315 -28.23 10.26 -3.80
CA ALA A 315 -29.10 11.29 -4.37
C ALA A 315 -30.33 11.54 -3.48
N ASN A 316 -30.93 10.48 -2.92
CA ASN A 316 -32.03 10.60 -1.96
C ASN A 316 -31.59 11.31 -0.69
N VAL A 317 -30.44 10.94 -0.10
CA VAL A 317 -29.89 11.60 1.09
C VAL A 317 -29.58 13.09 0.81
N LYS A 318 -29.03 13.43 -0.36
CA LYS A 318 -28.85 14.83 -0.76
C LYS A 318 -30.17 15.58 -0.93
N SER A 319 -31.21 14.94 -1.46
CA SER A 319 -32.54 15.57 -1.60
C SER A 319 -33.24 15.80 -0.26
N THR A 320 -33.09 14.87 0.70
CA THR A 320 -33.63 15.01 2.06
C THR A 320 -32.92 16.11 2.82
N ILE A 321 -31.59 16.20 2.72
CA ILE A 321 -30.81 17.27 3.35
C ILE A 321 -31.11 18.64 2.72
N CYS A 322 -31.32 18.72 1.40
CA CYS A 322 -31.70 19.98 0.75
C CYS A 322 -33.12 20.46 1.14
N ASN A 323 -34.06 19.56 1.44
CA ASN A 323 -35.42 19.92 1.87
C ASN A 323 -35.51 20.31 3.35
N GLU A 324 -34.59 19.84 4.21
CA GLU A 324 -34.58 20.17 5.64
C GLU A 324 -33.80 21.46 5.97
N THR A 325 -33.03 22.01 5.03
CA THR A 325 -32.16 23.19 5.28
C THR A 325 -32.71 24.51 4.68
N ILE A 326 -33.92 24.51 4.11
CA ILE A 326 -34.60 25.72 3.61
C ILE A 326 -36.03 25.75 4.20
N CYS A 327 -36.14 25.99 5.50
CA CYS A 327 -37.32 26.48 6.23
C CYS A 327 -36.98 26.47 7.72
N SER A 328 -36.25 27.48 8.20
CA SER A 328 -36.13 27.91 9.61
C SER A 328 -35.39 29.24 9.67
#